data_AF-A0A1B4FXR7-F1
#
_entry.id   AF-A0A1B4FXR7-F1
#
_cell.length_a   1.000
_cell.length_b   1.000
_cell.length_c   1.000
_cell.angle_alpha   90.00
_cell.angle_beta   90.00
_cell.angle_gamma   90.00
#
_symmetry.space_group_name_H-M   'P 1'
#
loop_
_entity.id
_entity.type
_entity.pdbx_description
1 polymer ?
#
loop_
_entity_poly.entity_id
_entity_poly.type
_entity_poly.pdbx_seq_one_letter_code
_entity_poly.pdbx_strand_id
1 'polypeptide(L)'
;MTRVAIVGGGVAGLAAGVELARRGCDVRLYEARDVVGGCASTTDVDGFRFNDGALFVALPRLLDHAFARLGLDRVACVPLRPIAVPQASWLPDGARVALGAHTPLDAWTDAAKTAAAQPWIDALARRHRLDIATLRVTSPRDHAERLGLYEGALYGLSPAARPDQQFPHVTPINGLYLAGQTTYPGFGVTTSMLSGVFAADALASLASRALR
;
A
#
# COMPACT_ATOMS: atom_id res chain seq x y z
N MET A 1 -33.10 12.66 -0.12
CA MET A 1 -32.00 11.86 -0.70
C MET A 1 -30.73 12.67 -0.59
N THR A 2 -29.71 12.18 0.13
CA THR A 2 -28.47 12.93 0.40
C THR A 2 -27.56 12.87 -0.83
N ARG A 3 -27.08 14.02 -1.31
CA ARG A 3 -26.10 14.10 -2.41
C ARG A 3 -24.68 14.06 -1.85
N VAL A 4 -23.84 13.18 -2.37
CA VAL A 4 -22.45 13.02 -1.93
C VAL A 4 -21.51 13.07 -3.12
N ALA A 5 -20.48 13.90 -3.01
CA ALA A 5 -19.36 13.94 -3.96
C ALA A 5 -18.17 13.14 -3.38
N ILE A 6 -17.61 12.24 -4.18
CA ILE A 6 -16.41 11.48 -3.87
C ILE A 6 -15.30 11.97 -4.79
N VAL A 7 -14.16 12.38 -4.23
CA VAL A 7 -12.98 12.81 -5.00
C VAL A 7 -11.93 11.71 -4.92
N GLY A 8 -11.61 11.11 -6.06
CA GLY A 8 -10.69 9.98 -6.21
C GLY A 8 -11.39 8.66 -6.48
N GLY A 9 -11.13 8.07 -7.64
CA GLY A 9 -11.57 6.75 -8.11
C GLY A 9 -10.66 5.59 -7.70
N GLY A 10 -9.87 5.75 -6.64
CA GLY A 10 -9.13 4.65 -6.03
C GLY A 10 -10.03 3.67 -5.26
N VAL A 11 -9.48 2.55 -4.81
CA VAL A 11 -10.24 1.51 -4.09
C VAL A 11 -11.00 2.02 -2.85
N ALA A 12 -10.47 3.03 -2.16
CA ALA A 12 -11.15 3.67 -1.04
C ALA A 12 -12.40 4.46 -1.49
N GLY A 13 -12.29 5.27 -2.54
CA GLY A 13 -13.41 6.04 -3.08
C GLY A 13 -14.49 5.15 -3.68
N LEU A 14 -14.10 4.09 -4.40
CA LEU A 14 -15.03 3.10 -4.93
C LEU A 14 -15.81 2.39 -3.81
N ALA A 15 -15.12 1.97 -2.74
CA ALA A 15 -15.76 1.33 -1.59
C ALA A 15 -16.72 2.28 -0.85
N ALA A 16 -16.31 3.53 -0.62
CA ALA A 16 -17.18 4.55 -0.05
C ALA A 16 -18.44 4.77 -0.92
N GLY A 17 -18.28 4.81 -2.24
CA GLY A 17 -19.38 4.98 -3.18
C GLY A 17 -20.39 3.84 -3.15
N VAL A 18 -19.91 2.59 -3.16
CA VAL A 18 -20.78 1.41 -3.03
C VAL A 18 -21.54 1.44 -1.71
N GLU A 19 -20.85 1.71 -0.59
CA GLU A 19 -21.48 1.74 0.73
C GLU A 19 -22.54 2.85 0.83
N LEU A 20 -22.26 4.05 0.33
CA LEU A 20 -23.21 5.18 0.34
C LEU A 20 -24.40 4.95 -0.61
N ALA A 21 -24.16 4.39 -1.80
CA ALA A 21 -25.22 4.06 -2.75
C ALA A 21 -26.19 3.02 -2.18
N ARG A 22 -25.67 1.99 -1.49
CA ARG A 22 -26.48 0.99 -0.78
C ARG A 22 -27.36 1.59 0.32
N ARG A 23 -26.97 2.74 0.86
CA ARG A 23 -27.74 3.52 1.85
C ARG A 23 -28.70 4.52 1.21
N GLY A 24 -28.85 4.50 -0.11
CA GLY A 24 -29.77 5.39 -0.85
C GLY A 24 -29.27 6.81 -1.03
N CYS A 25 -27.95 7.06 -0.93
CA CYS A 25 -27.38 8.36 -1.28
C CYS A 25 -27.26 8.52 -2.82
N ASP A 26 -27.41 9.76 -3.30
CA ASP A 26 -27.05 10.15 -4.68
C ASP A 26 -25.55 10.42 -4.74
N VAL A 27 -24.77 9.46 -5.24
CA VAL A 27 -23.30 9.51 -5.23
C VAL A 27 -22.77 9.92 -6.59
N ARG A 28 -21.89 10.92 -6.61
CA ARG A 28 -21.08 11.27 -7.78
C ARG A 28 -19.60 11.12 -7.46
N LEU A 29 -18.89 10.36 -8.27
CA LEU A 29 -17.45 10.15 -8.15
C LEU A 29 -16.70 10.96 -9.22
N TYR A 30 -15.66 11.67 -8.78
CA TYR A 30 -14.77 12.45 -9.63
C TYR A 30 -13.38 11.82 -9.56
N GLU A 31 -12.90 11.32 -10.69
CA GLU A 31 -11.55 10.78 -10.86
C GLU A 31 -10.79 11.66 -11.86
N ALA A 32 -9.51 11.91 -11.59
CA ALA A 32 -8.69 12.78 -12.42
C ALA A 32 -8.20 12.09 -13.71
N ARG A 33 -8.06 10.76 -13.67
CA ARG A 33 -7.63 9.94 -14.82
C ARG A 33 -8.83 9.39 -15.60
N ASP A 34 -8.55 8.90 -16.80
CA ASP A 34 -9.55 8.19 -17.62
C ASP A 34 -9.90 6.79 -17.08
N VAL A 35 -9.15 6.32 -16.07
CA VAL A 35 -9.31 5.00 -15.47
C VAL A 35 -9.38 5.06 -13.94
N VAL A 36 -10.31 4.30 -13.39
CA VAL A 36 -10.42 4.07 -11.94
C VAL A 36 -9.41 3.02 -11.46
N GLY A 37 -9.24 2.89 -10.15
CA GLY A 37 -8.39 1.89 -9.50
C GLY A 37 -7.27 2.49 -8.64
N GLY A 38 -6.88 3.74 -8.89
CA GLY A 38 -5.75 4.38 -8.19
C GLY A 38 -4.49 3.52 -8.26
N CYS A 39 -3.82 3.28 -7.13
CA CYS A 39 -2.64 2.40 -7.09
C CYS A 39 -2.94 0.92 -7.41
N ALA A 40 -4.20 0.52 -7.55
CA ALA A 40 -4.59 -0.83 -7.98
C ALA A 40 -4.87 -0.91 -9.49
N SER A 41 -4.50 0.11 -10.27
CA SER A 41 -4.60 0.08 -11.74
C SER A 41 -3.31 -0.44 -12.40
N THR A 42 -3.41 -0.65 -13.71
CA THR A 42 -2.29 -0.97 -14.58
C THR A 42 -2.21 0.04 -15.71
N THR A 43 -0.99 0.37 -16.11
CA THR A 43 -0.71 1.22 -17.28
C THR A 43 -0.01 0.39 -18.36
N ASP A 44 -0.52 0.44 -19.59
CA ASP A 44 0.12 -0.18 -20.75
C ASP A 44 1.04 0.86 -21.44
N VAL A 45 2.32 0.54 -21.64
CA VAL A 45 3.32 1.38 -22.31
C VAL A 45 4.08 0.51 -23.32
N ASP A 46 4.05 0.87 -24.60
CA ASP A 46 4.77 0.18 -25.68
C ASP A 46 4.54 -1.35 -25.74
N GLY A 47 3.32 -1.79 -25.45
CA GLY A 47 2.94 -3.21 -25.42
C GLY A 47 3.31 -3.95 -24.13
N PHE A 48 3.91 -3.27 -23.15
CA PHE A 48 4.19 -3.78 -21.81
C PHE A 48 3.15 -3.29 -20.80
N ARG A 49 2.73 -4.17 -19.88
CA ARG A 49 1.78 -3.85 -18.82
C ARG A 49 2.49 -3.66 -17.49
N PHE A 50 2.34 -2.49 -16.88
CA PHE A 50 2.91 -2.13 -15.59
C PHE A 50 1.83 -2.05 -14.52
N ASN A 51 2.14 -2.49 -13.29
CA ASN A 51 1.28 -2.28 -12.12
C ASN A 51 1.61 -0.91 -11.52
N ASP A 52 0.60 -0.07 -11.30
CA ASP A 52 0.79 1.31 -10.83
C ASP A 52 1.01 1.42 -9.31
N GLY A 53 1.06 0.29 -8.59
CA GLY A 53 1.48 0.26 -7.19
C GLY A 53 1.19 -1.04 -6.46
N ALA A 54 -0.03 -1.56 -6.55
CA ALA A 54 -0.41 -2.80 -5.88
C ALA A 54 0.18 -4.02 -6.62
N LEU A 55 1.04 -4.77 -5.93
CA LEU A 55 1.74 -5.93 -6.51
C LEU A 55 1.15 -7.26 -6.06
N PHE A 56 0.79 -7.39 -4.78
CA PHE A 56 0.19 -8.60 -4.23
C PHE A 56 -0.71 -8.29 -3.02
N VAL A 57 -1.56 -9.25 -2.68
CA VAL A 57 -2.41 -9.21 -1.48
C VAL A 57 -1.85 -10.20 -0.47
N ALA A 58 -1.27 -9.70 0.62
CA ALA A 58 -0.66 -10.54 1.65
C ALA A 58 -1.70 -11.36 2.46
N LEU A 59 -2.90 -10.81 2.64
CA LEU A 59 -3.96 -11.39 3.48
C LEU A 59 -5.28 -11.53 2.69
N PRO A 60 -5.44 -12.58 1.86
CA PRO A 60 -6.64 -12.79 1.04
C PRO A 60 -7.95 -12.84 1.84
N ARG A 61 -7.92 -13.39 3.06
CA ARG A 61 -9.10 -13.49 3.93
C ARG A 61 -9.58 -12.13 4.46
N LEU A 62 -8.66 -11.18 4.63
CA LEU A 62 -9.05 -9.82 4.98
C LEU A 62 -9.72 -9.13 3.79
N LEU A 63 -9.28 -9.45 2.56
CA LEU A 63 -9.93 -8.97 1.35
C LEU A 63 -11.33 -9.60 1.18
N ASP A 64 -11.51 -10.90 1.51
CA ASP A 64 -12.84 -11.53 1.57
C ASP A 64 -13.79 -10.71 2.47
N HIS A 65 -13.32 -10.37 3.68
CA HIS A 65 -14.11 -9.62 4.65
C HIS A 65 -14.52 -8.23 4.14
N ALA A 66 -13.58 -7.52 3.51
CA ALA A 66 -13.83 -6.18 3.01
C ALA A 66 -14.84 -6.16 1.83
N PHE A 67 -14.81 -7.17 0.94
CA PHE A 67 -15.84 -7.34 -0.10
C PHE A 67 -17.20 -7.70 0.49
N ALA A 68 -17.23 -8.63 1.45
CA ALA A 68 -18.47 -9.03 2.11
C ALA A 68 -19.15 -7.83 2.79
N ARG A 69 -18.37 -6.90 3.36
CA ARG A 69 -18.89 -5.67 3.97
C ARG A 69 -19.65 -4.79 2.99
N LEU A 70 -19.25 -4.79 1.71
CA LEU A 70 -19.90 -4.08 0.60
C LEU A 70 -21.07 -4.89 -0.01
N GLY A 71 -21.34 -6.10 0.50
CA GLY A 71 -22.31 -7.03 -0.06
C GLY A 71 -21.89 -7.62 -1.40
N LEU A 72 -20.58 -7.78 -1.61
CA LEU A 72 -19.98 -8.34 -2.82
C LEU A 72 -19.30 -9.67 -2.51
N ASP A 73 -19.27 -10.57 -3.49
CA ASP A 73 -18.45 -11.79 -3.43
C ASP A 73 -17.06 -11.53 -4.03
N ARG A 74 -16.02 -11.54 -3.17
CA ARG A 74 -14.64 -11.35 -3.64
C ARG A 74 -14.24 -12.39 -4.67
N VAL A 75 -14.62 -13.66 -4.51
CA VAL A 75 -14.16 -14.72 -5.42
C VAL A 75 -14.70 -14.50 -6.84
N ALA A 76 -15.97 -14.10 -6.94
CA ALA A 76 -16.59 -13.76 -8.20
C ALA A 76 -16.01 -12.48 -8.83
N CYS A 77 -15.73 -11.44 -8.03
CA CYS A 77 -15.25 -10.16 -8.53
C CYS A 77 -13.74 -10.15 -8.86
N VAL A 78 -12.91 -10.74 -8.00
CA VAL A 78 -11.45 -10.68 -8.07
C VAL A 78 -10.86 -12.07 -7.75
N PRO A 79 -10.77 -12.97 -8.74
CA PRO A 79 -10.12 -14.26 -8.55
C PRO A 79 -8.62 -14.06 -8.30
N LEU A 80 -8.11 -14.62 -7.20
CA LEU A 80 -6.71 -14.49 -6.81
C LEU A 80 -5.93 -15.74 -7.26
N ARG A 81 -4.68 -15.53 -7.68
CA ARG A 81 -3.73 -16.61 -7.97
C ARG A 81 -2.65 -16.62 -6.88
N PRO A 82 -2.30 -17.80 -6.31
CA PRO A 82 -1.19 -17.89 -5.37
C PRO A 82 0.13 -17.43 -6.00
N ILE A 83 0.87 -16.59 -5.30
CA ILE A 83 2.22 -16.16 -5.68
C ILE A 83 3.20 -16.89 -4.77
N ALA A 84 3.99 -17.81 -5.35
CA ALA A 84 4.96 -18.60 -4.58
C ALA A 84 6.16 -17.77 -4.11
N VAL A 85 6.54 -16.72 -4.86
CA VAL A 85 7.66 -15.83 -4.54
C VAL A 85 7.25 -14.38 -4.82
N PRO A 86 6.95 -13.55 -3.80
CA PRO A 86 6.37 -12.21 -4.00
C PRO A 86 7.25 -11.24 -4.80
N GLN A 87 8.57 -11.39 -4.72
CA GLN A 87 9.51 -10.66 -5.54
C GLN A 87 10.77 -11.52 -5.75
N ALA A 88 11.15 -11.73 -7.01
CA ALA A 88 12.40 -12.38 -7.39
C ALA A 88 13.06 -11.62 -8.55
N SER A 89 14.35 -11.36 -8.42
CA SER A 89 15.20 -10.81 -9.48
C SER A 89 16.20 -11.88 -9.90
N TRP A 90 16.35 -12.06 -11.22
CA TRP A 90 17.35 -12.94 -11.81
C TRP A 90 18.53 -12.11 -12.31
N LEU A 91 19.73 -12.56 -12.01
CA LEU A 91 20.96 -11.89 -12.37
C LEU A 91 21.56 -12.50 -13.63
N PRO A 92 22.46 -11.79 -14.34
CA PRO A 92 23.03 -12.29 -15.59
C PRO A 92 23.79 -13.63 -15.46
N ASP A 93 24.21 -14.03 -14.27
CA ASP A 93 24.81 -15.34 -13.99
C ASP A 93 23.81 -16.42 -13.56
N GLY A 94 22.51 -16.13 -13.66
CA GLY A 94 21.44 -17.05 -13.27
C GLY A 94 21.18 -17.10 -11.77
N ALA A 95 21.87 -16.28 -10.95
CA ALA A 95 21.55 -16.19 -9.53
C ALA A 95 20.16 -15.58 -9.31
N ARG A 96 19.39 -16.19 -8.39
CA ARG A 96 18.04 -15.75 -8.02
C ARG A 96 18.07 -15.04 -6.67
N VAL A 97 17.78 -13.74 -6.65
CA VAL A 97 17.57 -12.94 -5.44
C VAL A 97 16.07 -12.85 -5.18
N ALA A 98 15.60 -13.27 -4.00
CA ALA A 98 14.19 -13.22 -3.66
C ALA A 98 13.97 -12.47 -2.35
N LEU A 99 12.79 -11.86 -2.18
CA LEU A 99 12.36 -11.36 -0.88
C LEU A 99 12.28 -12.55 0.08
N GLY A 100 13.15 -12.57 1.09
CA GLY A 100 13.34 -13.66 2.04
C GLY A 100 12.97 -13.28 3.48
N ALA A 101 13.21 -14.21 4.40
CA ALA A 101 12.84 -14.09 5.82
C ALA A 101 13.46 -12.86 6.50
N HIS A 102 12.68 -12.28 7.41
CA HIS A 102 13.06 -11.14 8.25
C HIS A 102 14.41 -11.39 8.96
N THR A 103 15.35 -10.46 8.79
CA THR A 103 16.63 -10.42 9.53
C THR A 103 16.52 -9.30 10.57
N PRO A 104 16.53 -9.61 11.88
CA PRO A 104 16.46 -8.62 12.96
C PRO A 104 17.49 -7.50 12.83
N LEU A 105 17.16 -6.28 13.28
CA LEU A 105 18.05 -5.11 13.19
C LEU A 105 19.41 -5.32 13.83
N ASP A 106 19.43 -6.02 14.96
CA ASP A 106 20.64 -6.25 15.73
C ASP A 106 21.68 -7.08 14.95
N ALA A 107 21.21 -7.96 14.07
CA ALA A 107 22.03 -8.75 13.15
C ALA A 107 22.72 -7.91 12.04
N TRP A 108 22.29 -6.66 11.79
CA TRP A 108 22.94 -5.74 10.85
C TRP A 108 24.13 -5.03 11.49
N THR A 109 25.21 -5.76 11.69
CA THR A 109 26.51 -5.21 12.13
C THR A 109 27.32 -4.66 10.95
N ASP A 110 28.36 -3.86 11.23
CA ASP A 110 29.28 -3.38 10.20
C ASP A 110 29.99 -4.52 9.44
N ALA A 111 30.28 -5.61 10.14
CA ALA A 111 30.82 -6.81 9.52
C ALA A 111 29.78 -7.49 8.63
N ALA A 112 28.54 -7.64 9.10
CA ALA A 112 27.47 -8.28 8.35
C ALA A 112 27.07 -7.48 7.09
N LYS A 113 26.99 -6.15 7.18
CA LYS A 113 26.68 -5.30 6.02
C LYS A 113 27.79 -5.35 4.97
N THR A 114 29.04 -5.33 5.39
CA THR A 114 30.20 -5.43 4.49
C THR A 114 30.28 -6.81 3.84
N ALA A 115 30.09 -7.87 4.63
CA ALA A 115 30.05 -9.24 4.15
C ALA A 115 28.88 -9.49 3.17
N ALA A 116 27.72 -8.83 3.37
CA ALA A 116 26.61 -8.91 2.43
C ALA A 116 26.89 -8.20 1.10
N ALA A 117 27.70 -7.14 1.11
CA ALA A 117 28.09 -6.39 -0.09
C ALA A 117 29.27 -7.03 -0.86
N GLN A 118 30.19 -7.69 -0.15
CA GLN A 118 31.46 -8.19 -0.70
C GLN A 118 31.31 -9.16 -1.89
N PRO A 119 30.39 -10.15 -1.88
CA PRO A 119 30.22 -11.07 -3.01
C PRO A 119 29.86 -10.36 -4.32
N TRP A 120 29.13 -9.25 -4.24
CA TRP A 120 28.76 -8.43 -5.41
C TRP A 120 29.94 -7.64 -5.93
N ILE A 121 30.72 -7.04 -5.03
CA ILE A 121 31.95 -6.31 -5.37
C ILE A 121 32.94 -7.26 -6.05
N ASP A 122 33.16 -8.45 -5.47
CA ASP A 122 34.05 -9.46 -6.02
C ASP A 122 33.54 -9.96 -7.38
N ALA A 123 32.23 -10.17 -7.54
CA ALA A 123 31.63 -10.59 -8.81
C ALA A 123 31.82 -9.53 -9.91
N LEU A 124 31.70 -8.25 -9.59
CA LEU A 124 31.90 -7.15 -10.53
C LEU A 124 33.39 -6.95 -10.85
N ALA A 125 34.28 -7.04 -9.86
CA ALA A 125 35.73 -6.92 -10.01
C ALA A 125 36.33 -8.02 -10.90
N ARG A 126 35.71 -9.22 -10.91
CA ARG A 126 36.07 -10.32 -11.81
C ARG A 126 35.72 -10.04 -13.28
N ARG A 127 34.73 -9.18 -13.54
CA ARG A 127 34.25 -8.88 -14.91
C ARG A 127 34.89 -7.62 -15.47
N HIS A 128 35.17 -6.63 -14.63
CA HIS A 128 35.79 -5.37 -15.01
C HIS A 128 36.75 -4.90 -13.93
N ARG A 129 37.85 -4.24 -14.31
CA ARG A 129 38.73 -3.59 -13.34
C ARG A 129 37.96 -2.48 -12.62
N LEU A 130 37.67 -2.68 -11.35
CA LEU A 130 37.03 -1.69 -10.48
C LEU A 130 38.09 -0.93 -9.70
N ASP A 131 38.10 0.40 -9.87
CA ASP A 131 38.89 1.32 -9.03
C ASP A 131 37.93 2.04 -8.07
N ILE A 132 37.66 1.43 -6.92
CA ILE A 132 36.70 1.95 -5.94
C ILE A 132 37.43 2.91 -5.01
N ALA A 133 37.34 4.22 -5.31
CA ALA A 133 37.94 5.25 -4.47
C ALA A 133 37.28 5.36 -3.08
N THR A 134 35.99 5.03 -2.96
CA THR A 134 35.26 5.04 -1.67
C THR A 134 34.06 4.08 -1.73
N LEU A 135 33.83 3.33 -0.66
CA LEU A 135 32.67 2.47 -0.48
C LEU A 135 31.91 2.86 0.79
N ARG A 136 30.60 3.09 0.68
CA ARG A 136 29.72 3.28 1.83
C ARG A 136 28.55 2.32 1.74
N VAL A 137 28.48 1.40 2.69
CA VAL A 137 27.38 0.44 2.81
C VAL A 137 26.45 0.91 3.93
N THR A 138 25.18 1.11 3.61
CA THR A 138 24.12 1.46 4.57
C THR A 138 23.18 0.27 4.77
N SER A 139 22.67 0.14 5.99
CA SER A 139 21.78 -0.94 6.43
C SER A 139 20.49 -0.39 7.04
N PRO A 140 19.47 -1.22 7.28
CA PRO A 140 18.30 -0.84 8.06
C PRO A 140 18.66 -0.22 9.43
N ARG A 141 19.72 -0.70 10.10
CA ARG A 141 20.24 -0.06 11.33
C ARG A 141 20.75 1.36 11.05
N ASP A 142 21.54 1.58 10.00
CA ASP A 142 22.01 2.92 9.62
C ASP A 142 20.84 3.87 9.32
N HIS A 143 19.77 3.35 8.73
CA HIS A 143 18.52 4.09 8.50
C HIS A 143 17.80 4.40 9.82
N ALA A 144 17.76 3.47 10.77
CA ALA A 144 17.19 3.70 12.09
C ALA A 144 17.98 4.77 12.89
N GLU A 145 19.31 4.67 12.90
CA GLU A 145 20.17 5.54 13.70
C GLU A 145 20.35 6.93 13.09
N ARG A 146 20.39 7.04 11.76
CA ARG A 146 20.73 8.31 11.08
C ARG A 146 19.52 9.05 10.54
N LEU A 147 18.42 8.34 10.27
CA LEU A 147 17.19 8.91 9.75
C LEU A 147 16.02 8.77 10.74
N GLY A 148 16.24 8.14 11.91
CA GLY A 148 15.21 7.95 12.94
C GLY A 148 14.11 6.96 12.55
N LEU A 149 14.37 6.07 11.58
CA LEU A 149 13.37 5.16 11.02
C LEU A 149 13.19 3.92 11.92
N TYR A 150 11.96 3.67 12.41
CA TYR A 150 11.67 2.49 13.22
C TYR A 150 11.97 1.21 12.44
N GLU A 151 12.90 0.42 12.96
CA GLU A 151 13.48 -0.75 12.28
C GLU A 151 14.07 -0.51 10.87
N GLY A 152 14.39 0.73 10.51
CA GLY A 152 15.03 1.05 9.24
C GLY A 152 14.13 0.95 8.00
N ALA A 153 12.80 0.96 8.17
CA ALA A 153 11.83 0.74 7.09
C ALA A 153 11.70 1.94 6.13
N LEU A 154 11.65 1.67 4.81
CA LEU A 154 11.75 2.69 3.74
C LEU A 154 10.42 3.13 3.09
N TYR A 155 9.27 2.49 3.40
CA TYR A 155 8.01 2.69 2.66
C TYR A 155 6.88 3.28 3.51
N GLY A 156 6.42 4.49 3.14
CA GLY A 156 5.13 5.09 3.54
C GLY A 156 4.94 5.40 5.03
N LEU A 157 3.68 5.68 5.43
CA LEU A 157 3.32 5.79 6.85
C LEU A 157 3.65 4.47 7.57
N SER A 158 4.30 4.58 8.72
CA SER A 158 4.77 3.43 9.52
C SER A 158 3.65 2.40 9.73
N PRO A 159 3.91 1.09 9.52
CA PRO A 159 2.99 0.01 9.93
C PRO A 159 2.72 -0.03 11.45
N ALA A 160 3.50 0.69 12.24
CA ALA A 160 3.28 0.90 13.68
C ALA A 160 2.49 2.18 13.99
N ALA A 161 1.99 2.90 12.97
CA ALA A 161 1.12 4.04 13.16
C ALA A 161 -0.12 3.59 13.93
N ARG A 162 -0.25 4.11 15.15
CA ARG A 162 -1.43 3.89 15.96
C ARG A 162 -2.62 4.58 15.30
N PRO A 163 -3.87 4.16 15.57
CA PRO A 163 -5.05 4.79 14.97
C PRO A 163 -5.11 6.31 15.15
N ASP A 164 -4.56 6.86 16.24
CA ASP A 164 -4.46 8.30 16.52
C ASP A 164 -3.41 9.04 15.69
N GLN A 165 -2.54 8.31 14.98
CA GLN A 165 -1.51 8.87 14.07
C GLN A 165 -1.93 8.81 12.59
N GLN A 166 -3.05 8.13 12.29
CA GLN A 166 -3.67 8.17 10.96
C GLN A 166 -4.70 9.31 10.91
N PHE A 167 -4.98 9.81 9.72
CA PHE A 167 -6.04 10.83 9.59
C PHE A 167 -7.38 10.24 10.02
N PRO A 168 -8.21 10.99 10.78
CA PRO A 168 -9.56 10.58 11.11
C PRO A 168 -10.46 10.66 9.88
N HIS A 169 -11.55 9.89 9.87
CA HIS A 169 -12.56 9.98 8.81
C HIS A 169 -13.32 11.30 8.82
N VAL A 170 -13.51 11.90 9.99
CA VAL A 170 -14.24 13.15 10.17
C VAL A 170 -13.23 14.29 10.26
N THR A 171 -13.40 15.30 9.43
CA THR A 171 -12.56 16.51 9.48
C THR A 171 -13.24 17.62 10.30
N PRO A 172 -12.50 18.67 10.68
CA PRO A 172 -13.11 19.89 11.23
C PRO A 172 -14.03 20.64 10.24
N ILE A 173 -13.95 20.34 8.94
CA ILE A 173 -14.80 20.96 7.92
C ILE A 173 -16.08 20.15 7.81
N ASN A 174 -17.22 20.80 8.08
CA ASN A 174 -18.52 20.14 8.02
C ASN A 174 -18.80 19.58 6.62
N GLY A 175 -19.21 18.31 6.55
CA GLY A 175 -19.49 17.60 5.30
C GLY A 175 -18.24 17.10 4.56
N LEU A 176 -17.03 17.32 5.09
CA LEU A 176 -15.79 16.79 4.52
C LEU A 176 -15.28 15.59 5.33
N TYR A 177 -15.08 14.48 4.61
CA TYR A 177 -14.63 13.21 5.16
C TYR A 177 -13.38 12.71 4.43
N LEU A 178 -12.52 11.98 5.13
CA LEU A 178 -11.30 11.41 4.59
C LEU A 178 -11.39 9.89 4.49
N ALA A 179 -10.78 9.34 3.44
CA ALA A 179 -10.59 7.93 3.20
C ALA A 179 -9.32 7.70 2.38
N GLY A 180 -8.68 6.56 2.55
CA GLY A 180 -7.53 6.17 1.74
C GLY A 180 -6.38 5.60 2.57
N GLN A 181 -5.21 5.48 1.94
CA GLN A 181 -4.04 4.84 2.55
C GLN A 181 -3.56 5.51 3.84
N THR A 182 -3.81 6.81 4.01
CA THR A 182 -3.37 7.61 5.16
C THR A 182 -4.45 7.80 6.22
N THR A 183 -5.66 7.26 6.00
CA THR A 183 -6.80 7.35 6.90
C THR A 183 -7.09 5.97 7.47
N TYR A 184 -7.25 5.85 8.79
CA TYR A 184 -7.48 4.57 9.46
C TYR A 184 -8.57 3.73 8.76
N PRO A 185 -8.45 2.38 8.63
CA PRO A 185 -7.30 1.54 8.95
C PRO A 185 -6.15 1.63 7.93
N GLY A 186 -6.36 2.25 6.75
CA GLY A 186 -5.30 2.68 5.83
C GLY A 186 -4.41 1.57 5.24
N PHE A 187 -3.19 1.90 4.83
CA PHE A 187 -2.11 1.03 4.30
C PHE A 187 -2.50 -0.24 3.49
N GLY A 188 -2.25 -0.23 2.18
CA GLY A 188 -2.50 -1.38 1.31
C GLY A 188 -3.94 -1.45 0.80
N VAL A 189 -4.18 -2.29 -0.21
CA VAL A 189 -5.45 -2.32 -0.97
C VAL A 189 -6.64 -2.58 -0.05
N THR A 190 -6.56 -3.64 0.76
CA THR A 190 -7.69 -4.11 1.56
C THR A 190 -8.15 -3.10 2.60
N THR A 191 -7.22 -2.53 3.35
CA THR A 191 -7.51 -1.63 4.47
C THR A 191 -7.73 -0.19 4.00
N SER A 192 -7.21 0.20 2.83
CA SER A 192 -7.68 1.41 2.13
C SER A 192 -9.14 1.27 1.69
N MET A 193 -9.55 0.08 1.25
CA MET A 193 -10.95 -0.21 0.92
C MET A 193 -11.86 -0.09 2.14
N LEU A 194 -11.46 -0.69 3.29
CA LEU A 194 -12.16 -0.55 4.57
C LEU A 194 -12.21 0.91 5.06
N SER A 195 -11.15 1.69 4.85
CA SER A 195 -11.12 3.13 5.15
C SER A 195 -12.24 3.89 4.40
N GLY A 196 -12.49 3.53 3.14
CA GLY A 196 -13.63 4.04 2.37
C GLY A 196 -14.98 3.73 3.00
N VAL A 197 -15.18 2.48 3.44
CA VAL A 197 -16.41 2.06 4.14
C VAL A 197 -16.62 2.86 5.43
N PHE A 198 -15.56 3.05 6.23
CA PHE A 198 -15.67 3.77 7.49
C PHE A 198 -15.92 5.26 7.30
N ALA A 199 -15.39 5.87 6.24
CA ALA A 199 -15.76 7.25 5.87
C ALA A 199 -17.24 7.38 5.52
N ALA A 200 -17.79 6.41 4.78
CA ALA A 200 -19.22 6.33 4.48
C ALA A 200 -20.07 6.14 5.73
N ASP A 201 -19.63 5.30 6.67
CA ASP A 201 -20.25 5.10 7.98
C ASP A 201 -20.30 6.40 8.79
N ALA A 202 -19.17 7.13 8.86
CA ALA A 202 -19.08 8.40 9.56
C ALA A 202 -20.06 9.44 8.99
N LEU A 203 -20.13 9.56 7.66
CA LEU A 203 -21.10 10.44 6.98
C LEU A 203 -22.54 10.09 7.33
N ALA A 204 -22.92 8.82 7.20
CA ALA A 204 -24.29 8.36 7.46
C ALA A 204 -24.70 8.55 8.94
N SER A 205 -23.77 8.38 9.87
CA SER A 205 -24.02 8.55 11.31
C SER A 205 -24.30 10.00 11.71
N LEU A 206 -23.68 10.97 11.02
CA LEU A 206 -23.88 12.39 11.28
C LEU A 206 -25.13 12.94 10.58
N ALA A 207 -25.44 12.43 9.38
CA ALA A 207 -26.67 12.76 8.66
C ALA A 207 -27.94 12.36 9.45
N SER A 208 -27.89 11.24 10.19
CA SER A 208 -29.01 10.79 11.03
C SER A 208 -29.16 11.57 12.35
N ARG A 209 -28.11 12.27 12.81
CA ARG A 209 -28.17 13.15 13.99
C ARG A 209 -28.70 14.55 13.69
N ALA A 210 -28.50 15.06 12.47
CA ALA A 210 -29.03 16.36 12.04
C ALA A 210 -30.55 16.37 11.76
N LEU A 211 -31.18 15.19 11.76
CA LEU A 211 -32.63 14.98 11.54
C LEU A 211 -33.40 14.75 12.86
N ARG A 212 -32.74 14.87 14.03
CA ARG A 212 -33.36 14.88 15.36
C ARG A 212 -33.20 16.26 15.99
#